data_AF-A0A135L343-F1
#
_entry.id   AF-A0A135L343-F1
#
_cell.length_a   1.000
_cell.length_b   1.000
_cell.length_c   1.000
_cell.angle_alpha   90.00
_cell.angle_beta   90.00
_cell.angle_gamma   90.00
#
_symmetry.space_group_name_H-M   'P 1'
#
loop_
_entity.id
_entity.type
_entity.pdbx_description
1 polymer ?
#
loop_
_entity_poly.entity_id
_entity_poly.type
_entity_poly.pdbx_seq_one_letter_code
_entity_poly.pdbx_strand_id
1 'polypeptide(L)'
;MTAFFVTAPIYSSRGVPNQFKIGLGFFISLVILPTIGDEIPNLSIGSMFLVLILQETLFGLLLGWIAQLLITSIQIAGSFIDMQIGFAIANVIDPQTGFSSPLMGNFKYMFAMLLFLTLNGHHLLIDSIVSSYQLLPISVSWLTRLNDESLLFFVVNTFTQMFVIALKIAAPIVGTLFLSDVALGIVARTVPQLNVFVVGLPLKIIIHFLILFILVPGFIYLFQDLFQEMFTSMRQLMDLMGS
;
A
#
# COMPACT_ATOMS: atom_id res chain seq x y z
N MET A 1 -11.03 -13.09 9.52
CA MET A 1 -11.42 -12.97 8.09
C MET A 1 -11.98 -11.62 7.62
N THR A 2 -13.17 -11.18 8.03
CA THR A 2 -13.78 -9.93 7.50
C THR A 2 -12.92 -8.69 7.74
N ALA A 3 -12.26 -8.62 8.90
CA ALA A 3 -11.31 -7.56 9.26
C ALA A 3 -10.17 -7.39 8.24
N PHE A 4 -9.67 -8.49 7.67
CA PHE A 4 -8.63 -8.47 6.64
C PHE A 4 -9.13 -7.80 5.36
N PHE A 5 -10.33 -8.13 4.88
CA PHE A 5 -10.89 -7.53 3.66
C PHE A 5 -11.21 -6.04 3.79
N VAL A 6 -11.33 -5.52 5.01
CA VAL A 6 -11.52 -4.08 5.25
C VAL A 6 -10.22 -3.32 4.97
N THR A 7 -9.05 -3.88 5.30
CA THR A 7 -7.75 -3.21 5.17
C THR A 7 -6.96 -3.65 3.94
N ALA A 8 -7.14 -4.87 3.45
CA ALA A 8 -6.40 -5.42 2.33
C ALA A 8 -6.55 -4.57 1.05
N PRO A 9 -5.47 -4.41 0.26
CA PRO A 9 -5.50 -3.64 -0.98
C PRO A 9 -6.52 -4.25 -1.98
N ILE A 10 -7.02 -3.44 -2.91
CA ILE A 10 -8.22 -3.70 -3.76
C ILE A 10 -9.53 -3.62 -2.97
N TYR A 11 -9.65 -4.44 -1.93
CA TYR A 11 -10.91 -4.61 -1.18
C TYR A 11 -11.19 -3.40 -0.28
N SER A 12 -10.16 -2.72 0.23
CA SER A 12 -10.27 -1.51 1.04
C SER A 12 -10.75 -0.28 0.27
N SER A 13 -10.79 -0.33 -1.07
CA SER A 13 -11.19 0.81 -1.90
C SER A 13 -12.64 1.27 -1.65
N ARG A 14 -12.89 2.58 -1.82
CA ARG A 14 -14.23 3.18 -1.64
C ARG A 14 -15.26 2.68 -2.65
N GLY A 15 -14.83 2.12 -3.78
CA GLY A 15 -15.69 1.57 -4.82
C GLY A 15 -16.31 0.21 -4.46
N VAL A 16 -15.81 -0.46 -3.42
CA VAL A 16 -16.32 -1.76 -2.97
C VAL A 16 -17.27 -1.55 -1.78
N PRO A 17 -18.58 -1.84 -1.92
CA PRO A 17 -19.54 -1.70 -0.83
C PRO A 17 -19.16 -2.55 0.39
N ASN A 18 -19.38 -2.03 1.59
CA ASN A 18 -19.08 -2.77 2.84
C ASN A 18 -19.83 -4.12 2.92
N GLN A 19 -21.04 -4.19 2.36
CA GLN A 19 -21.83 -5.42 2.29
C GLN A 19 -21.10 -6.52 1.49
N PHE A 20 -20.41 -6.16 0.41
CA PHE A 20 -19.61 -7.11 -0.37
C PHE A 20 -18.45 -7.66 0.45
N LYS A 21 -17.73 -6.79 1.18
CA LYS A 21 -16.58 -7.20 2.02
C LYS A 21 -17.01 -8.17 3.12
N ILE A 22 -18.15 -7.90 3.76
CA ILE A 22 -18.73 -8.76 4.80
C ILE A 22 -19.15 -10.10 4.20
N GLY A 23 -19.89 -10.07 3.07
CA GLY A 23 -20.34 -11.29 2.38
C GLY A 23 -19.17 -12.17 1.94
N LEU A 24 -18.14 -11.58 1.34
CA LEU A 24 -16.93 -12.28 0.91
C LEU A 24 -16.22 -12.95 2.10
N GLY A 25 -16.01 -12.20 3.19
CA GLY A 25 -15.39 -12.75 4.40
C GLY A 25 -16.22 -13.89 5.03
N PHE A 26 -17.54 -13.82 4.97
CA PHE A 26 -18.44 -14.87 5.43
C PHE A 26 -18.33 -16.14 4.58
N PHE A 27 -18.43 -16.02 3.24
CA PHE A 27 -18.35 -17.18 2.34
C PHE A 27 -16.98 -17.86 2.38
N ILE A 28 -15.89 -17.09 2.41
CA ILE A 28 -14.55 -17.66 2.52
C ILE A 28 -14.39 -18.37 3.86
N SER A 29 -14.93 -17.80 4.95
CA SER A 29 -14.91 -18.48 6.26
C SER A 29 -15.64 -19.82 6.25
N LEU A 30 -16.77 -19.94 5.52
CA LEU A 30 -17.48 -21.22 5.36
C LEU A 30 -16.66 -22.25 4.59
N VAL A 31 -15.93 -21.82 3.56
CA VAL A 31 -15.06 -22.69 2.74
C VAL A 31 -13.87 -23.22 3.55
N ILE A 32 -13.31 -22.40 4.43
CA ILE A 32 -12.14 -22.75 5.24
C ILE A 32 -12.52 -23.57 6.47
N LEU A 33 -13.74 -23.43 7.01
CA LEU A 33 -14.21 -24.15 8.19
C LEU A 33 -13.84 -25.66 8.22
N PRO A 34 -14.05 -26.47 7.16
CA PRO A 34 -13.67 -27.89 7.18
C PRO A 34 -12.15 -28.13 7.26
N THR A 35 -11.32 -27.14 6.91
CA THR A 35 -9.85 -27.26 6.92
C THR A 35 -9.22 -26.96 8.28
N ILE A 36 -9.96 -26.31 9.20
CA ILE A 36 -9.48 -25.93 10.54
C ILE A 36 -9.63 -27.07 11.56
N GLY A 37 -10.45 -28.09 11.29
CA GLY A 37 -10.59 -29.28 12.15
C GLY A 37 -11.23 -29.00 13.53
N ASP A 38 -11.03 -29.93 14.48
CA ASP A 38 -11.57 -29.90 15.86
C ASP A 38 -10.80 -28.94 16.81
N GLU A 39 -9.92 -28.08 16.27
CA GLU A 39 -9.11 -27.13 17.07
C GLU A 39 -9.92 -25.93 17.57
N ILE A 40 -11.22 -25.86 17.28
CA ILE A 40 -12.10 -24.80 17.78
C ILE A 40 -12.29 -25.04 19.28
N PRO A 41 -11.77 -24.16 20.16
CA PRO A 41 -11.96 -24.35 21.58
C PRO A 41 -13.45 -24.25 21.89
N ASN A 42 -13.99 -25.24 22.61
CA ASN A 42 -15.39 -25.31 22.98
C ASN A 42 -15.70 -24.26 24.05
N LEU A 43 -15.80 -23.00 23.62
CA LEU A 43 -15.92 -21.84 24.48
C LEU A 43 -17.38 -21.47 24.67
N SER A 44 -17.80 -21.39 25.92
CA SER A 44 -19.04 -20.72 26.27
C SER A 44 -18.95 -19.24 25.89
N ILE A 45 -20.09 -18.65 25.51
CA ILE A 45 -20.20 -17.23 25.23
C ILE A 45 -19.91 -16.49 26.56
N GLY A 46 -18.66 -16.01 26.69
CA GLY A 46 -18.13 -15.38 27.89
C GLY A 46 -16.97 -14.44 27.56
N SER A 47 -16.26 -13.97 28.59
CA SER A 47 -15.14 -13.02 28.41
C SER A 47 -14.03 -13.54 27.50
N MET A 48 -13.72 -14.83 27.56
CA MET A 48 -12.68 -15.46 26.74
C MET A 48 -13.05 -15.48 25.25
N PHE A 49 -14.33 -15.64 24.92
CA PHE A 49 -14.82 -15.57 23.54
C PHE A 49 -14.67 -14.16 22.95
N LEU A 50 -14.96 -13.12 23.74
CA LEU A 50 -14.77 -11.72 23.31
C LEU A 50 -13.28 -11.41 23.04
N VAL A 51 -12.38 -11.93 23.88
CA VAL A 51 -10.93 -11.76 23.68
C VAL A 51 -10.47 -12.40 22.37
N LEU A 52 -10.98 -13.59 22.03
CA LEU A 52 -10.64 -14.27 20.78
C LEU A 52 -11.16 -13.53 19.55
N ILE A 53 -12.38 -12.98 19.59
CA ILE A 53 -12.90 -12.14 18.49
C ILE A 53 -12.02 -10.91 18.30
N LEU A 54 -11.65 -10.24 19.40
CA LEU A 54 -10.80 -9.06 19.35
C LEU A 54 -9.45 -9.41 18.73
N GLN A 55 -8.87 -10.54 19.13
CA GLN A 55 -7.66 -11.09 18.55
C GLN A 55 -7.82 -11.28 17.04
N GLU A 56 -8.70 -12.18 16.59
CA GLU A 56 -8.91 -12.46 15.16
C GLU A 56 -9.15 -11.19 14.32
N THR A 57 -9.84 -10.21 14.90
CA THR A 57 -10.05 -8.91 14.28
C THR A 57 -8.74 -8.14 14.14
N LEU A 58 -7.98 -7.97 15.22
CA LEU A 58 -6.69 -7.28 15.20
C LEU A 58 -5.67 -7.94 14.27
N PHE A 59 -5.58 -9.27 14.27
CA PHE A 59 -4.70 -10.00 13.37
C PHE A 59 -5.06 -9.75 11.90
N GLY A 60 -6.35 -9.89 11.54
CA GLY A 60 -6.82 -9.61 10.19
C GLY A 60 -6.55 -8.15 9.77
N LEU A 61 -6.78 -7.19 10.68
CA LEU A 61 -6.47 -5.78 10.44
C LEU A 61 -4.98 -5.57 10.18
N LEU A 62 -4.10 -6.09 11.04
CA LEU A 62 -2.64 -5.95 10.93
C LEU A 62 -2.11 -6.55 9.62
N LEU A 63 -2.53 -7.77 9.28
CA LEU A 63 -2.09 -8.47 8.08
C LEU A 63 -2.48 -7.68 6.81
N GLY A 64 -3.73 -7.22 6.73
CA GLY A 64 -4.19 -6.40 5.60
C GLY A 64 -3.56 -5.00 5.61
N TRP A 65 -3.27 -4.44 6.78
CA TRP A 65 -2.63 -3.13 6.93
C TRP A 65 -1.19 -3.15 6.43
N ILE A 66 -0.40 -4.19 6.70
CA ILE A 66 0.95 -4.36 6.13
C ILE A 66 0.91 -4.35 4.61
N ALA A 67 -0.03 -5.11 4.03
CA ALA A 67 -0.20 -5.15 2.59
C ALA A 67 -0.54 -3.75 2.03
N GLN A 68 -1.48 -3.07 2.67
CA GLN A 68 -1.89 -1.71 2.29
C GLN A 68 -0.75 -0.70 2.46
N LEU A 69 0.08 -0.84 3.48
CA LEU A 69 1.20 0.05 3.78
C LEU A 69 2.22 0.02 2.64
N LEU A 70 2.62 -1.15 2.14
CA LEU A 70 3.54 -1.21 1.00
C LEU A 70 2.93 -0.66 -0.28
N ILE A 71 1.64 -0.88 -0.54
CA ILE A 71 0.94 -0.28 -1.69
C ILE A 71 0.89 1.25 -1.58
N THR A 72 0.78 1.79 -0.36
CA THR A 72 0.78 3.23 -0.10
C THR A 72 2.10 3.90 -0.50
N SER A 73 3.21 3.16 -0.56
CA SER A 73 4.49 3.68 -1.07
C SER A 73 4.37 4.25 -2.50
N ILE A 74 3.52 3.67 -3.34
CA ILE A 74 3.27 4.13 -4.72
C ILE A 74 2.62 5.50 -4.73
N GLN A 75 1.66 5.73 -3.82
CA GLN A 75 0.98 7.01 -3.68
C GLN A 75 1.94 8.07 -3.13
N ILE A 76 2.76 7.73 -2.13
CA ILE A 76 3.78 8.63 -1.58
C ILE A 76 4.80 9.02 -2.66
N ALA A 77 5.26 8.06 -3.47
CA ALA A 77 6.13 8.34 -4.61
C ALA A 77 5.50 9.32 -5.60
N GLY A 78 4.19 9.16 -5.86
CA GLY A 78 3.42 10.09 -6.67
C GLY A 78 3.36 11.49 -6.08
N SER A 79 3.16 11.62 -4.76
CA SER A 79 3.18 12.91 -4.07
C SER A 79 4.52 13.66 -4.22
N PHE A 80 5.66 12.95 -4.13
CA PHE A 80 6.97 13.56 -4.38
C PHE A 80 7.12 14.07 -5.81
N ILE A 81 6.58 13.34 -6.78
CA ILE A 81 6.62 13.74 -8.19
C ILE A 81 5.71 14.94 -8.45
N ASP A 82 4.47 14.92 -7.94
CA ASP A 82 3.50 16.01 -8.12
C ASP A 82 4.00 17.33 -7.51
N MET A 83 4.70 17.24 -6.37
CA MET A 83 5.37 18.37 -5.76
C MET A 83 6.44 18.98 -6.67
N GLN A 84 7.24 18.14 -7.34
CA GLN A 84 8.33 18.61 -8.21
C GLN A 84 7.84 19.20 -9.55
N ILE A 85 6.77 18.63 -10.13
CA ILE A 85 6.15 19.14 -11.37
C ILE A 85 5.47 20.49 -11.11
N GLY A 86 4.92 20.69 -9.90
CA GLY A 86 4.11 21.86 -9.54
C GLY A 86 2.60 21.59 -9.60
N PHE A 87 2.18 20.33 -9.78
CA PHE A 87 0.76 19.95 -9.68
C PHE A 87 0.20 20.11 -8.27
N ALA A 88 1.05 20.14 -7.25
CA ALA A 88 0.64 20.48 -5.89
C ALA A 88 -0.06 21.86 -5.77
N ILE A 89 0.22 22.81 -6.68
CA ILE A 89 -0.44 24.12 -6.72
C ILE A 89 -1.91 24.00 -7.15
N ALA A 90 -2.24 23.05 -8.03
CA ALA A 90 -3.63 22.81 -8.46
C ALA A 90 -4.53 22.39 -7.28
N ASN A 91 -3.96 21.67 -6.30
CA ASN A 91 -4.67 21.25 -5.08
C ASN A 91 -4.98 22.42 -4.13
N VAL A 92 -4.31 23.57 -4.28
CA VAL A 92 -4.54 24.80 -3.49
C VAL A 92 -5.62 25.68 -4.12
N ILE A 93 -5.80 25.61 -5.44
CA ILE A 93 -6.67 26.50 -6.20
C ILE A 93 -8.14 26.06 -6.17
N ASP A 94 -8.43 24.77 -5.94
CA ASP A 94 -9.82 24.29 -5.76
C ASP A 94 -9.97 23.34 -4.55
N PRO A 95 -10.10 23.89 -3.33
CA PRO A 95 -10.46 23.11 -2.14
C PRO A 95 -11.94 22.66 -2.11
N GLN A 96 -12.80 23.14 -3.03
CA GLN A 96 -14.25 22.83 -2.99
C GLN A 96 -14.55 21.39 -3.45
N THR A 97 -13.66 20.78 -4.22
CA THR A 97 -13.82 19.37 -4.67
C THR A 97 -13.36 18.35 -3.62
N GLY A 98 -12.61 18.76 -2.58
CA GLY A 98 -12.16 17.88 -1.50
C GLY A 98 -11.13 16.81 -1.89
N PHE A 99 -10.57 16.85 -3.10
CA PHE A 99 -9.58 15.88 -3.57
C PHE A 99 -8.15 16.41 -3.37
N SER A 100 -7.58 16.19 -2.20
CA SER A 100 -6.14 16.42 -1.91
C SER A 100 -5.25 15.24 -2.34
N SER A 101 -5.68 14.44 -3.30
CA SER A 101 -5.00 13.20 -3.66
C SER A 101 -4.00 13.43 -4.80
N PRO A 102 -2.75 12.93 -4.70
CA PRO A 102 -1.74 13.11 -5.74
C PRO A 102 -2.24 12.53 -7.08
N LEU A 103 -2.24 13.34 -8.13
CA LEU A 103 -2.67 12.93 -9.47
C LEU A 103 -1.79 11.80 -9.99
N MET A 104 -0.46 11.97 -9.93
CA MET A 104 0.48 10.93 -10.37
C MET A 104 0.47 9.73 -9.43
N GLY A 105 0.22 9.95 -8.14
CA GLY A 105 0.05 8.86 -7.17
C GLY A 105 -1.14 7.96 -7.50
N ASN A 106 -2.29 8.55 -7.83
CA ASN A 106 -3.47 7.79 -8.25
C ASN A 106 -3.26 7.07 -9.58
N PHE A 107 -2.66 7.73 -10.57
CA PHE A 107 -2.36 7.10 -11.86
C PHE A 107 -1.49 5.86 -11.68
N LYS A 108 -0.38 5.98 -10.95
CA LYS A 108 0.52 4.86 -10.66
C LYS A 108 -0.14 3.78 -9.81
N TYR A 109 -0.96 4.18 -8.82
CA TYR A 109 -1.73 3.23 -8.03
C TYR A 109 -2.67 2.41 -8.90
N MET A 110 -3.47 3.05 -9.78
CA MET A 110 -4.36 2.34 -10.71
C MET A 110 -3.59 1.36 -11.60
N PHE A 111 -2.47 1.80 -12.17
CA PHE A 111 -1.62 0.93 -12.98
C PHE A 111 -1.08 -0.26 -12.18
N ALA A 112 -0.59 -0.04 -10.96
CA ALA A 112 -0.14 -1.10 -10.08
C ALA A 112 -1.27 -2.06 -9.71
N MET A 113 -2.48 -1.57 -9.45
CA MET A 113 -3.64 -2.44 -9.16
C MET A 113 -4.02 -3.30 -10.36
N LEU A 114 -3.97 -2.76 -11.59
CA LEU A 114 -4.19 -3.55 -12.81
C LEU A 114 -3.13 -4.64 -12.97
N LEU A 115 -1.86 -4.30 -12.74
CA LEU A 115 -0.77 -5.28 -12.76
C LEU A 115 -0.96 -6.35 -11.67
N PHE A 116 -1.36 -5.93 -10.47
CA PHE A 116 -1.63 -6.82 -9.34
C PHE A 116 -2.74 -7.82 -9.66
N LEU A 117 -3.82 -7.37 -10.31
CA LEU A 117 -4.90 -8.24 -10.77
C LEU A 117 -4.41 -9.21 -11.85
N THR A 118 -3.62 -8.73 -12.80
CA THR A 118 -3.04 -9.53 -13.89
C THR A 118 -2.11 -10.64 -13.37
N LEU A 119 -1.37 -10.36 -12.30
CA LEU A 119 -0.47 -11.30 -11.63
C LEU A 119 -1.17 -12.21 -10.61
N ASN A 120 -2.51 -12.19 -10.55
CA ASN A 120 -3.30 -12.92 -9.55
C ASN A 120 -2.94 -12.58 -8.09
N GLY A 121 -2.43 -11.37 -7.83
CA GLY A 121 -2.08 -10.96 -6.47
C GLY A 121 -3.26 -11.00 -5.49
N HIS A 122 -4.49 -10.83 -5.99
CA HIS A 122 -5.70 -10.93 -5.19
C HIS A 122 -5.99 -12.37 -4.72
N HIS A 123 -5.61 -13.38 -5.50
CA HIS A 123 -5.62 -14.78 -5.07
C HIS A 123 -4.55 -15.02 -4.00
N LEU A 124 -3.32 -14.52 -4.21
CA LEU A 124 -2.25 -14.64 -3.22
C LEU A 124 -2.58 -13.98 -1.87
N LEU A 125 -3.36 -12.89 -1.85
CA LEU A 125 -3.87 -12.30 -0.61
C LEU A 125 -4.83 -13.24 0.12
N ILE A 126 -5.73 -13.88 -0.62
CA ILE A 126 -6.67 -14.87 -0.06
C ILE A 126 -5.87 -16.07 0.46
N ASP A 127 -4.92 -16.58 -0.32
CA ASP A 127 -4.07 -17.70 0.09
C ASP A 127 -3.26 -17.36 1.36
N SER A 128 -2.80 -16.12 1.50
CA SER A 128 -2.07 -15.66 2.69
C SER A 128 -2.94 -15.70 3.94
N ILE A 129 -4.17 -15.17 3.89
CA ILE A 129 -5.08 -15.22 5.05
C ILE A 129 -5.66 -16.61 5.29
N VAL A 130 -5.77 -17.47 4.27
CA VAL A 130 -6.15 -18.88 4.48
C VAL A 130 -5.01 -19.62 5.19
N SER A 131 -3.78 -19.45 4.72
CA SER A 131 -2.59 -20.10 5.30
C SER A 131 -2.32 -19.65 6.73
N SER A 132 -2.73 -18.43 7.11
CA SER A 132 -2.57 -17.97 8.50
C SER A 132 -3.30 -18.86 9.49
N TYR A 133 -4.47 -19.43 9.13
CA TYR A 133 -5.22 -20.32 10.03
C TYR A 133 -4.51 -21.66 10.28
N GLN A 134 -3.56 -22.06 9.44
CA GLN A 134 -2.73 -23.24 9.66
C GLN A 134 -1.49 -22.94 10.50
N LEU A 135 -0.94 -21.73 10.36
CA LEU A 135 0.26 -21.28 11.10
C LEU A 135 -0.07 -20.75 12.50
N LEU A 136 -1.28 -20.21 12.67
CA LEU A 136 -1.77 -19.59 13.89
C LEU A 136 -3.05 -20.30 14.34
N PRO A 137 -2.94 -21.34 15.17
CA PRO A 137 -4.12 -21.96 15.77
C PRO A 137 -4.91 -20.93 16.58
N ILE A 138 -6.24 -21.04 16.54
CA ILE A 138 -7.16 -20.13 17.23
C ILE A 138 -6.96 -20.29 18.75
N SER A 139 -6.10 -19.46 19.33
CA SER A 139 -5.72 -19.52 20.73
C SER A 139 -5.52 -18.13 21.30
N VAL A 140 -5.70 -18.00 22.62
CA VAL A 140 -5.61 -16.71 23.34
C VAL A 140 -4.15 -16.18 23.40
N SER A 141 -3.17 -16.94 22.87
CA SER A 141 -1.76 -16.80 23.22
C SER A 141 -1.00 -15.69 22.51
N TRP A 142 -1.42 -15.19 21.35
CA TRP A 142 -0.57 -14.22 20.63
C TRP A 142 -0.70 -12.80 21.16
N LEU A 143 -1.79 -12.44 21.84
CA LEU A 143 -1.99 -11.08 22.36
C LEU A 143 -1.02 -10.76 23.52
N THR A 144 -0.52 -11.77 24.22
CA THR A 144 0.60 -11.61 25.17
C THR A 144 1.93 -11.35 24.48
N ARG A 145 2.05 -11.66 23.18
CA ARG A 145 3.23 -11.41 22.34
C ARG A 145 3.20 -10.05 21.65
N LEU A 146 2.10 -9.29 21.70
CA LEU A 146 2.07 -7.92 21.18
C LEU A 146 3.09 -6.98 21.85
N ASN A 147 3.55 -7.35 23.05
CA ASN A 147 4.58 -6.61 23.76
C ASN A 147 6.00 -7.09 23.44
N ASP A 148 6.16 -8.00 22.47
CA ASP A 148 7.46 -8.44 21.98
C ASP A 148 8.09 -7.32 21.13
N GLU A 149 9.32 -6.97 21.47
CA GLU A 149 10.11 -6.00 20.73
C GLU A 149 10.25 -6.39 19.26
N SER A 150 10.27 -7.70 18.94
CA SER A 150 10.40 -8.21 17.58
C SER A 150 9.31 -7.71 16.63
N LEU A 151 8.04 -7.71 17.07
CA LEU A 151 6.90 -7.22 16.30
C LEU A 151 6.98 -5.71 16.08
N LEU A 152 7.37 -4.96 17.12
CA LEU A 152 7.53 -3.50 17.03
C LEU A 152 8.65 -3.13 16.04
N PHE A 153 9.81 -3.79 16.14
CA PHE A 153 10.92 -3.59 15.21
C PHE A 153 10.52 -3.94 13.77
N PHE A 154 9.78 -5.03 13.58
CA PHE A 154 9.29 -5.43 12.27
C PHE A 154 8.32 -4.39 11.66
N VAL A 155 7.36 -3.87 12.43
CA VAL A 155 6.44 -2.84 11.97
C VAL A 155 7.18 -1.55 11.60
N VAL A 156 8.13 -1.11 12.43
CA VAL A 156 8.95 0.09 12.15
C VAL A 156 9.83 -0.12 10.92
N ASN A 157 10.43 -1.30 10.75
CA ASN A 157 11.21 -1.62 9.57
C ASN A 157 10.35 -1.61 8.30
N THR A 158 9.17 -2.24 8.33
CA THR A 158 8.23 -2.25 7.19
C THR A 158 7.78 -0.83 6.83
N PHE A 159 7.49 0.01 7.83
CA PHE A 159 7.18 1.42 7.64
C PHE A 159 8.35 2.19 7.01
N THR A 160 9.59 1.91 7.41
CA THR A 160 10.79 2.51 6.80
C THR A 160 10.94 2.04 5.35
N GLN A 161 10.74 0.75 5.07
CA GLN A 161 10.80 0.18 3.72
C GLN A 161 9.81 0.84 2.77
N MET A 162 8.60 1.16 3.24
CA MET A 162 7.63 1.93 2.45
C MET A 162 8.20 3.24 1.92
N PHE A 163 8.91 4.01 2.76
CA PHE A 163 9.55 5.27 2.32
C PHE A 163 10.72 5.01 1.36
N VAL A 164 11.52 3.98 1.61
CA VAL A 164 12.63 3.60 0.71
C VAL A 164 12.09 3.23 -0.67
N ILE A 165 11.04 2.43 -0.74
CA ILE A 165 10.38 2.04 -2.00
C ILE A 165 9.78 3.28 -2.68
N ALA A 166 9.11 4.15 -1.92
CA ALA A 166 8.54 5.38 -2.46
C ALA A 166 9.61 6.28 -3.09
N LEU A 167 10.75 6.45 -2.42
CA LEU A 167 11.88 7.21 -2.92
C LEU A 167 12.51 6.55 -4.15
N LYS A 168 12.66 5.22 -4.18
CA LYS A 168 13.15 4.49 -5.37
C LYS A 168 12.26 4.71 -6.59
N ILE A 169 10.94 4.65 -6.41
CA ILE A 169 9.96 4.89 -7.49
C ILE A 169 10.00 6.36 -7.96
N ALA A 170 10.19 7.31 -7.04
CA ALA A 170 10.21 8.74 -7.35
C ALA A 170 11.55 9.23 -7.92
N ALA A 171 12.68 8.65 -7.48
CA ALA A 171 14.04 9.10 -7.73
C ALA A 171 14.36 9.42 -9.20
N PRO A 172 14.09 8.55 -10.19
CA PRO A 172 14.47 8.85 -11.57
C PRO A 172 13.69 10.04 -12.16
N ILE A 173 12.43 10.21 -11.76
CA ILE A 173 11.59 11.33 -12.22
C ILE A 173 11.96 12.61 -11.49
N VAL A 174 12.01 12.57 -10.16
CA VAL A 174 12.35 13.74 -9.33
C VAL A 174 13.75 14.23 -9.64
N GLY A 175 14.72 13.33 -9.80
CA GLY A 175 16.10 13.68 -10.18
C GLY A 175 16.18 14.40 -11.52
N THR A 176 15.43 13.95 -12.53
CA THR A 176 15.44 14.62 -13.84
C THR A 176 14.71 15.96 -13.82
N LEU A 177 13.61 16.07 -13.06
CA LEU A 177 12.92 17.34 -12.87
C LEU A 177 13.77 18.33 -12.07
N PHE A 178 14.53 17.87 -11.08
CA PHE A 178 15.51 18.67 -10.37
C PHE A 178 16.60 19.21 -11.31
N LEU A 179 17.15 18.38 -12.21
CA LEU A 179 18.08 18.85 -13.23
C LEU A 179 17.43 19.88 -14.17
N SER A 180 16.14 19.71 -14.46
CA SER A 180 15.38 20.68 -15.26
C SER A 180 15.25 22.03 -14.54
N ASP A 181 15.07 22.03 -13.21
CA ASP A 181 15.08 23.24 -12.38
C ASP A 181 16.43 23.96 -12.41
N VAL A 182 17.52 23.21 -12.31
CA VAL A 182 18.88 23.77 -12.43
C VAL A 182 19.08 24.41 -13.80
N ALA A 183 18.66 23.73 -14.87
CA ALA A 183 18.76 24.27 -16.24
C ALA A 183 17.93 25.56 -16.40
N LEU A 184 16.70 25.57 -15.91
CA LEU A 184 15.83 26.75 -15.93
C LEU A 184 16.40 27.91 -15.10
N GLY A 185 17.03 27.62 -13.96
CA GLY A 185 17.71 28.63 -13.14
C GLY A 185 18.88 29.30 -13.85
N ILE A 186 19.66 28.54 -14.64
CA ILE A 186 20.73 29.08 -15.49
C ILE A 186 20.14 29.99 -16.58
N VAL A 187 19.07 29.53 -17.26
CA VAL A 187 18.38 30.32 -18.30
C VAL A 187 17.81 31.61 -17.72
N ALA A 188 17.23 31.57 -16.52
CA ALA A 188 16.73 32.75 -15.80
C ALA A 188 17.81 33.82 -15.61
N ARG A 189 19.03 33.39 -15.30
CA ARG A 189 20.18 34.29 -15.12
C ARG A 189 20.67 34.86 -16.45
N THR A 190 20.66 34.07 -17.52
CA THR A 190 21.13 34.49 -18.85
C THR A 190 20.11 35.39 -19.57
N VAL A 191 18.82 35.14 -19.37
CA VAL A 191 17.72 35.88 -20.01
C VAL A 191 16.74 36.37 -18.91
N PRO A 192 17.05 37.47 -18.21
CA PRO A 192 16.25 37.93 -17.06
C PRO A 192 14.81 38.34 -17.40
N GLN A 193 14.58 38.67 -18.67
CA GLN A 193 13.26 39.02 -19.21
C GLN A 193 12.33 37.81 -19.40
N LEU A 194 12.85 36.57 -19.32
CA LEU A 194 12.03 35.36 -19.36
C LEU A 194 11.38 35.11 -18.01
N ASN A 195 10.05 35.05 -17.99
CA ASN A 195 9.33 34.56 -16.82
C ASN A 195 9.46 33.03 -16.73
N VAL A 196 10.40 32.58 -15.91
CA VAL A 196 10.74 31.17 -15.75
C VAL A 196 9.60 30.36 -15.15
N PHE A 197 8.67 30.98 -14.41
CA PHE A 197 7.47 30.28 -13.95
C PHE A 197 6.52 29.95 -15.11
N VAL A 198 6.37 30.86 -16.07
CA VAL A 198 5.48 30.68 -17.23
C VAL A 198 6.01 29.60 -18.18
N VAL A 199 7.33 29.54 -18.38
CA VAL A 199 7.96 28.57 -19.29
C VAL A 199 8.27 27.25 -18.58
N GLY A 200 8.62 27.30 -17.29
CA GLY A 200 9.10 26.15 -16.54
C GLY A 200 8.03 25.08 -16.31
N LEU A 201 6.80 25.47 -16.00
CA LEU A 201 5.73 24.50 -15.74
C LEU A 201 5.35 23.67 -16.99
N PRO A 202 5.07 24.28 -18.16
CA PRO A 202 4.86 23.52 -19.40
C PRO A 202 6.05 22.61 -19.76
N LEU A 203 7.28 23.11 -19.59
CA LEU A 203 8.49 22.34 -19.87
C LEU A 203 8.61 21.11 -18.95
N LYS A 204 8.42 21.28 -17.63
CA LYS A 204 8.44 20.19 -16.65
C LYS A 204 7.41 19.13 -16.96
N ILE A 205 6.20 19.52 -17.37
CA ILE A 205 5.14 18.58 -17.75
C ILE A 205 5.59 17.72 -18.94
N ILE A 206 6.14 18.33 -19.99
CA ILE A 206 6.63 17.62 -21.17
C ILE A 206 7.76 16.64 -20.78
N ILE A 207 8.75 17.12 -20.03
CA ILE A 207 9.89 16.30 -19.56
C ILE A 207 9.37 15.13 -18.72
N HIS A 208 8.45 15.38 -17.81
CA HIS A 208 7.85 14.37 -16.96
C HIS A 208 7.17 13.26 -17.78
N PHE A 209 6.30 13.61 -18.74
CA PHE A 209 5.61 12.62 -19.56
C PHE A 209 6.57 11.81 -20.44
N LEU A 210 7.62 12.44 -20.97
CA LEU A 210 8.67 11.74 -21.73
C LEU A 210 9.38 10.69 -20.86
N ILE A 211 9.80 11.08 -19.66
CA ILE A 211 10.46 10.15 -18.72
C ILE A 211 9.50 9.07 -18.27
N LEU A 212 8.24 9.43 -17.96
CA LEU A 212 7.22 8.47 -17.56
C LEU A 212 7.06 7.39 -18.62
N PHE A 213 6.96 7.77 -19.89
CA PHE A 213 6.84 6.87 -21.03
C PHE A 213 8.04 5.91 -21.15
N ILE A 214 9.25 6.43 -20.98
CA ILE A 214 10.50 5.63 -21.00
C ILE A 214 10.55 4.65 -19.82
N LEU A 215 10.06 5.05 -18.64
CA LEU A 215 10.13 4.27 -17.41
C LEU A 215 8.99 3.26 -17.22
N VAL A 216 7.96 3.25 -18.08
CA VAL A 216 6.82 2.30 -17.95
C VAL A 216 7.30 0.85 -17.80
N PRO A 217 8.22 0.32 -18.63
CA PRO A 217 8.71 -1.05 -18.46
C PRO A 217 9.42 -1.25 -17.11
N GLY A 218 10.18 -0.25 -16.66
CA GLY A 218 10.85 -0.27 -15.36
C GLY A 218 9.88 -0.32 -14.18
N PHE A 219 8.73 0.36 -14.28
CA PHE A 219 7.70 0.29 -13.24
C PHE A 219 7.09 -1.10 -13.09
N ILE A 220 7.00 -1.89 -14.15
CA ILE A 220 6.50 -3.28 -14.05
C ILE A 220 7.40 -4.09 -13.12
N TYR A 221 8.73 -4.03 -13.31
CA TYR A 221 9.69 -4.71 -12.44
C TYR A 221 9.63 -4.18 -11.00
N LEU A 222 9.61 -2.85 -10.82
CA LEU A 222 9.52 -2.26 -9.48
C LEU A 222 8.24 -2.65 -8.74
N PHE A 223 7.11 -2.75 -9.45
CA PHE A 223 5.86 -3.17 -8.82
C PHE A 223 5.82 -4.68 -8.54
N GLN A 224 6.45 -5.51 -9.36
CA GLN A 224 6.63 -6.93 -9.05
C GLN A 224 7.46 -7.12 -7.78
N ASP A 225 8.60 -6.43 -7.67
CA ASP A 225 9.44 -6.45 -6.47
C ASP A 225 8.67 -5.97 -5.23
N LEU A 226 7.87 -4.89 -5.38
CA LEU A 226 7.00 -4.38 -4.32
C LEU A 226 5.98 -5.43 -3.87
N PHE A 227 5.33 -6.13 -4.81
CA PHE A 227 4.36 -7.17 -4.47
C PHE A 227 5.04 -8.36 -3.79
N GLN A 228 6.24 -8.74 -4.23
CA GLN A 228 7.01 -9.78 -3.56
C GLN A 228 7.38 -9.39 -2.13
N GLU A 229 7.84 -8.16 -1.91
CA GLU A 229 8.14 -7.62 -0.57
C GLU A 229 6.88 -7.61 0.31
N MET A 230 5.72 -7.31 -0.28
CA MET A 230 4.42 -7.31 0.40
C MET A 230 4.07 -8.69 0.93
N PHE A 231 4.12 -9.72 0.09
CA PHE A 231 3.82 -11.09 0.51
C PHE A 231 4.88 -11.64 1.47
N THR A 232 6.15 -11.24 1.31
CA THR A 232 7.23 -11.62 2.22
C THR A 232 7.01 -11.00 3.61
N SER A 233 6.65 -9.72 3.67
CA SER A 233 6.32 -9.02 4.92
C SER A 233 5.08 -9.62 5.60
N MET A 234 4.04 -9.97 4.82
CA MET A 234 2.87 -10.67 5.36
C MET A 234 3.24 -12.02 5.97
N ARG A 235 4.12 -12.79 5.31
CA ARG A 235 4.62 -14.07 5.85
C ARG A 235 5.45 -13.88 7.12
N GLN A 236 6.37 -12.92 7.13
CA GLN A 236 7.15 -12.60 8.32
C GLN A 236 6.28 -12.20 9.51
N LEU A 237 5.19 -11.43 9.28
CA LEU A 237 4.22 -11.15 10.33
C LEU A 237 3.59 -12.44 10.88
N MET A 238 3.15 -13.35 9.99
CA MET A 238 2.57 -14.62 10.41
C MET A 238 3.56 -15.47 11.22
N ASP A 239 4.82 -15.54 10.77
CA ASP A 239 5.87 -16.30 11.44
C ASP A 239 6.16 -15.73 12.84
N LEU A 240 6.30 -14.40 12.97
CA LEU A 240 6.53 -13.73 14.25
C LEU A 240 5.38 -13.90 15.24
N MET A 241 4.15 -13.99 14.74
CA MET A 241 2.97 -14.19 15.58
C MET A 241 2.75 -15.67 15.93
N GLY A 242 3.23 -16.59 15.09
CA GLY A 242 3.01 -18.04 15.19
C GLY A 242 4.09 -18.79 15.97
N SER A 243 5.34 -18.33 15.92
CA SER A 243 6.40 -18.75 16.85
C SER A 243 6.08 -18.30 18.26
#